data_AF-A0A820U4R1-F1
#
_entry.id   AF-A0A820U4R1-F1
#
_cell.length_a   1.000
_cell.length_b   1.000
_cell.length_c   1.000
_cell.angle_alpha   90.00
_cell.angle_beta   90.00
_cell.angle_gamma   90.00
#
_symmetry.space_group_name_H-M   'P 1'
#
loop_
_entity.id
_entity.type
_entity.pdbx_description
1 polymer ?
#
loop_
_entity_poly.entity_id
_entity_poly.type
_entity_poly.pdbx_seq_one_letter_code
_entity_poly.pdbx_strand_id
1 'polypeptide(L)'
;MSEDIEAINVTKKSSARKSDVWNYFKRIETNGVFLAQCLKKECSKILSTPNWTTSSLIKHLNYVHKIRDLKKLPSYRFRASGGVQKLSKEKKSHIDRLALEAIIKDGRSFNDFNKSGLKRFIQNIFPGTF
;
A
#
# COMPACT_ATOMS: atom_id res chain seq x y z
N MET A 1 -12.91 36.02 -3.58
CA MET A 1 -13.26 35.19 -2.40
C MET A 1 -13.58 33.82 -2.96
N SER A 2 -12.69 32.87 -2.73
CA SER A 2 -12.65 31.57 -3.42
C SER A 2 -12.72 30.48 -2.36
N GLU A 3 -13.78 29.68 -2.42
CA GLU A 3 -14.12 28.52 -1.58
C GLU A 3 -14.95 27.61 -2.52
N ASP A 4 -14.83 26.30 -2.69
CA ASP A 4 -14.00 25.23 -2.12
C ASP A 4 -13.95 24.09 -3.15
N ILE A 5 -12.85 23.32 -3.23
CA ILE A 5 -12.80 22.06 -4.00
C ILE A 5 -12.71 20.90 -2.99
N GLU A 6 -13.80 20.16 -2.82
CA GLU A 6 -13.87 18.93 -2.02
C GLU A 6 -12.95 17.83 -2.59
N ALA A 7 -11.87 17.52 -1.87
CA ALA A 7 -10.97 16.43 -2.21
C ALA A 7 -11.43 15.11 -1.60
N ILE A 8 -11.76 14.16 -2.48
CA ILE A 8 -12.22 12.81 -2.18
C ILE A 8 -11.18 12.03 -1.36
N ASN A 9 -11.61 11.56 -0.19
CA ASN A 9 -10.79 10.93 0.84
C ASN A 9 -10.52 9.44 0.52
N VAL A 10 -9.40 9.13 -0.15
CA VAL A 10 -8.99 7.74 -0.41
C VAL A 10 -8.11 7.23 0.76
N THR A 11 -8.75 6.59 1.72
CA THR A 11 -8.08 5.94 2.86
C THR A 11 -7.25 4.73 2.42
N LYS A 12 -5.92 4.86 2.39
CA LYS A 12 -5.01 3.72 2.16
C LYS A 12 -4.84 2.90 3.44
N LYS A 13 -5.63 1.83 3.60
CA LYS A 13 -5.40 0.75 4.59
C LYS A 13 -3.99 0.16 4.38
N SER A 14 -3.28 -0.06 5.49
CA SER A 14 -1.98 -0.74 5.53
C SER A 14 -2.05 -2.08 4.80
N SER A 15 -1.42 -2.17 3.62
CA SER A 15 -1.51 -3.36 2.80
C SER A 15 -0.74 -4.49 3.47
N ALA A 16 -1.46 -5.44 4.08
CA ALA A 16 -0.96 -6.78 4.33
C ALA A 16 -0.20 -7.25 3.07
N ARG A 17 0.97 -7.89 3.25
CA ARG A 17 1.82 -8.37 2.15
C ARG A 17 0.95 -9.13 1.14
N LYS A 18 0.60 -8.48 0.03
CA LYS A 18 -0.14 -9.11 -1.05
C LYS A 18 0.81 -10.15 -1.65
N SER A 19 0.34 -11.38 -1.79
CA SER A 19 1.12 -12.45 -2.40
C SER A 19 1.46 -12.11 -3.86
N ASP A 20 2.70 -12.40 -4.28
CA ASP A 20 3.20 -12.11 -5.63
C ASP A 20 2.42 -12.84 -6.74
N VAL A 21 1.63 -13.86 -6.37
CA VAL A 21 0.70 -14.58 -7.25
C VAL A 21 -0.21 -13.62 -8.02
N TRP A 22 -0.67 -12.54 -7.37
CA TRP A 22 -1.61 -11.58 -7.97
C TRP A 22 -1.01 -10.76 -9.11
N ASN A 23 0.30 -10.78 -9.33
CA ASN A 23 0.93 -10.14 -10.49
C ASN A 23 0.58 -10.85 -11.81
N TYR A 24 0.11 -12.10 -11.75
CA TYR A 24 -0.24 -12.91 -12.92
C TYR A 24 -1.74 -13.01 -13.17
N PHE A 25 -2.57 -12.43 -12.29
CA PHE A 25 -4.02 -12.56 -12.38
C PHE A 25 -4.73 -11.22 -12.21
N LYS A 26 -5.75 -10.99 -13.04
CA LYS A 26 -6.71 -9.92 -12.86
C LYS A 26 -7.84 -10.38 -11.97
N ARG A 27 -8.15 -9.61 -10.93
CA ARG A 27 -9.31 -9.84 -10.07
C ARG A 27 -10.59 -9.45 -10.81
N ILE A 28 -11.57 -10.34 -10.79
CA ILE A 28 -12.89 -10.14 -11.38
C ILE A 28 -13.90 -10.49 -10.30
N GLU A 29 -14.88 -9.62 -10.10
CA GLU A 29 -16.00 -9.89 -9.21
C GLU A 29 -17.27 -9.78 -10.04
N THR A 30 -18.07 -10.83 -10.05
CA THR A 30 -19.30 -10.89 -10.84
C THR A 30 -20.37 -11.56 -10.00
N ASN A 31 -21.45 -10.83 -9.69
CA ASN A 31 -22.58 -11.32 -8.90
C ASN A 31 -22.17 -11.95 -7.55
N GLY A 32 -21.19 -11.35 -6.86
CA GLY A 32 -20.67 -11.86 -5.58
C GLY A 32 -19.75 -13.08 -5.71
N VAL A 33 -19.44 -13.53 -6.92
CA VAL A 33 -18.46 -14.59 -7.17
C VAL A 33 -17.09 -13.97 -7.41
N PHE A 34 -16.13 -14.40 -6.60
CA PHE A 34 -14.73 -13.98 -6.72
C PHE A 34 -14.00 -14.84 -7.76
N LEU A 35 -13.62 -14.21 -8.86
CA LEU A 35 -12.92 -14.84 -9.98
C LEU A 35 -11.56 -14.18 -10.20
N ALA A 36 -10.68 -14.94 -10.85
CA ALA A 36 -9.35 -14.47 -11.23
C ALA A 36 -9.04 -14.93 -12.66
N GLN A 37 -8.71 -13.98 -13.53
CA GLN A 37 -8.33 -14.26 -14.91
C GLN A 37 -6.80 -14.23 -15.05
N CYS A 38 -6.22 -15.27 -15.63
CA CYS A 38 -4.79 -15.30 -15.94
C CYS A 38 -4.45 -14.21 -16.97
N LEU A 39 -3.46 -13.38 -16.68
CA LEU A 39 -3.01 -12.27 -17.54
C LEU A 39 -2.11 -12.73 -18.70
N LYS A 40 -1.71 -14.01 -18.74
CA LYS A 40 -0.86 -14.54 -19.81
C LYS A 40 -1.69 -14.74 -21.08
N LYS A 41 -1.26 -14.10 -22.18
CA LYS A 41 -1.98 -14.05 -23.48
C LYS A 41 -2.41 -15.43 -24.00
N GLU A 42 -1.55 -16.43 -23.84
CA GLU A 42 -1.79 -17.81 -24.32
C GLU A 42 -2.79 -18.61 -23.49
N CYS A 43 -3.17 -18.14 -22.30
CA CYS A 43 -4.04 -18.90 -21.41
C CYS A 43 -5.38 -18.22 -21.17
N SER A 44 -5.38 -16.94 -20.77
CA SER A 44 -6.58 -16.13 -20.47
C SER A 44 -7.68 -16.84 -19.64
N LYS A 45 -7.31 -17.91 -18.91
CA LYS A 45 -8.25 -18.79 -18.21
C LYS A 45 -8.79 -18.10 -16.97
N ILE A 46 -10.10 -18.27 -16.73
CA ILE A 46 -10.79 -17.75 -15.55
C ILE A 46 -10.86 -18.87 -14.51
N LEU A 47 -10.48 -18.55 -13.27
CA LEU A 47 -10.45 -19.45 -12.14
C LEU A 47 -11.32 -18.90 -11.02
N SER A 48 -12.07 -19.77 -10.34
CA SER A 48 -12.78 -19.40 -9.12
C SER A 48 -11.82 -19.32 -7.94
N THR A 49 -11.91 -18.23 -7.17
CA THR A 49 -11.08 -17.96 -6.00
C THR A 49 -11.97 -17.55 -4.83
N PRO A 50 -12.69 -18.51 -4.21
CA PRO A 50 -13.50 -18.22 -3.03
C PRO A 50 -12.60 -17.60 -1.96
N ASN A 51 -13.06 -16.50 -1.36
CA ASN A 51 -12.34 -15.74 -0.34
C ASN A 51 -10.94 -15.26 -0.76
N TRP A 52 -10.70 -14.98 -2.05
CA TRP A 52 -9.40 -14.52 -2.57
C TRP A 52 -8.22 -15.45 -2.24
N THR A 53 -8.49 -16.74 -2.03
CA THR A 53 -7.46 -17.75 -1.79
C THR A 53 -6.57 -17.92 -3.03
N THR A 54 -5.28 -18.17 -2.82
CA THR A 54 -4.28 -18.23 -3.90
C THR A 54 -3.86 -19.65 -4.28
N SER A 55 -4.37 -20.68 -3.60
CA SER A 55 -3.96 -22.08 -3.82
C SER A 55 -4.26 -22.58 -5.23
N SER A 56 -5.44 -22.25 -5.78
CA SER A 56 -5.83 -22.61 -7.15
C SER A 56 -4.98 -21.86 -8.18
N LEU A 57 -4.68 -20.59 -7.93
CA LEU A 57 -3.84 -19.74 -8.76
C LEU A 57 -2.39 -20.27 -8.83
N ILE A 58 -1.83 -20.65 -7.69
CA ILE A 58 -0.48 -21.24 -7.62
C ILE A 58 -0.42 -22.54 -8.40
N LYS A 59 -1.41 -23.44 -8.23
CA LYS A 59 -1.50 -24.68 -9.02
C LYS A 59 -1.56 -24.37 -10.52
N HIS A 60 -2.37 -23.39 -10.92
CA HIS A 60 -2.45 -22.98 -12.32
C HIS A 60 -1.10 -22.52 -12.88
N LEU A 61 -0.39 -21.62 -12.17
CA LEU A 61 0.94 -21.16 -12.59
C LEU A 61 1.96 -22.31 -12.66
N ASN A 62 1.90 -23.27 -11.74
CA ASN A 62 2.79 -24.42 -11.71
C ASN A 62 2.54 -25.42 -12.86
N TYR A 63 1.28 -25.76 -13.14
CA TYR A 63 0.95 -26.78 -14.14
C TYR A 63 0.93 -26.23 -15.56
N VAL A 64 0.32 -25.06 -15.76
CA VAL A 64 0.11 -24.50 -17.10
C VAL A 64 1.32 -23.70 -17.55
N HIS A 65 1.93 -22.91 -16.65
CA HIS A 65 3.03 -22.02 -16.99
C HIS A 65 4.39 -22.49 -16.49
N LYS A 66 4.46 -23.62 -15.78
CA LYS A 66 5.69 -24.20 -15.20
C LYS A 66 6.47 -23.21 -14.30
N ILE A 67 5.79 -22.23 -13.69
CA ILE A 67 6.40 -21.23 -12.79
C ILE A 67 6.43 -21.80 -11.37
N ARG A 68 7.50 -22.54 -11.03
CA ARG A 68 7.64 -23.21 -9.73
C ARG A 68 8.10 -22.30 -8.60
N ASP A 69 8.86 -21.24 -8.91
CA ASP A 69 9.52 -20.38 -7.92
C ASP A 69 8.88 -18.98 -7.86
N LEU A 70 7.70 -18.88 -7.24
CA LEU A 70 7.03 -17.59 -7.01
C LEU A 70 7.80 -16.66 -6.05
N LYS A 71 8.71 -17.22 -5.24
CA LYS A 71 9.53 -16.47 -4.27
C LYS A 71 10.80 -15.86 -4.87
N LYS A 72 11.28 -16.36 -6.02
CA LYS A 72 12.52 -15.88 -6.65
C LYS A 72 12.29 -14.81 -7.70
N LEU A 73 11.03 -14.53 -8.02
CA LEU A 73 10.72 -13.50 -9.02
C LEU A 73 11.02 -12.12 -8.43
N PRO A 74 11.59 -11.21 -9.23
CA PRO A 74 11.66 -9.81 -8.83
C PRO A 74 10.22 -9.40 -8.58
N SER A 75 9.89 -9.15 -7.31
CA SER A 75 8.59 -8.64 -6.91
C SER A 75 8.32 -7.44 -7.80
N TYR A 76 7.46 -7.63 -8.81
CA TYR A 76 6.99 -6.55 -9.68
C TYR A 76 6.02 -5.76 -8.83
N ARG A 77 6.55 -5.10 -7.80
CA ARG A 77 5.83 -4.08 -7.08
C ARG A 77 5.51 -3.08 -8.19
N PHE A 78 4.23 -2.99 -8.53
CA PHE A 78 3.65 -1.69 -8.72
C PHE A 78 3.90 -0.94 -7.39
N ARG A 79 5.13 -0.44 -7.19
CA ARG A 79 5.33 0.76 -6.40
C ARG A 79 4.45 1.73 -7.14
N ALA A 80 3.28 2.03 -6.57
CA ALA A 80 2.60 3.25 -6.92
C ALA A 80 3.70 4.30 -6.88
N SER A 81 4.08 4.82 -8.03
CA SER A 81 5.17 5.78 -8.24
C SER A 81 4.79 7.14 -7.65
N GLY A 82 4.02 7.16 -6.56
CA GLY A 82 4.04 8.24 -5.60
C GLY A 82 5.38 8.15 -4.89
N GLY A 83 6.43 8.68 -5.52
CA GLY A 83 7.70 8.88 -4.86
C GLY A 83 7.42 9.62 -3.55
N VAL A 84 7.79 9.00 -2.43
CA VAL A 84 7.79 9.69 -1.15
C VAL A 84 8.78 10.83 -1.31
N GLN A 85 8.29 12.05 -1.50
CA GLN A 85 9.16 13.21 -1.63
C GLN A 85 9.95 13.32 -0.33
N LYS A 86 11.28 13.18 -0.42
CA LYS A 86 12.14 13.36 0.75
C LYS A 86 11.95 14.80 1.22
N LEU A 87 11.56 14.96 2.48
CA LEU A 87 11.44 16.27 3.08
C LEU A 87 12.81 16.97 3.07
N SER A 88 12.85 18.26 2.74
CA SER A 88 14.08 19.03 2.79
C SER A 88 14.62 19.09 4.23
N LYS A 89 15.95 19.17 4.37
CA LYS A 89 16.63 19.21 5.67
C LYS A 89 16.09 20.34 6.57
N GLU A 90 15.80 21.49 5.98
CA GLU A 90 15.28 22.67 6.68
C GLU A 90 13.89 22.42 7.28
N LYS A 91 12.97 21.85 6.49
CA LYS A 91 11.62 21.51 6.96
C LYS A 91 11.67 20.49 8.09
N LYS A 92 12.58 19.52 8.01
CA LYS A 92 12.78 18.52 9.07
C LYS A 92 13.24 19.19 10.36
N SER A 93 14.27 20.03 10.29
CA SER A 93 14.79 20.77 11.45
C SER A 93 13.71 21.67 12.08
N HIS A 94 12.85 22.27 11.26
CA HIS A 94 11.75 23.10 11.76
C HIS A 94 10.71 22.28 12.53
N ILE A 95 10.30 21.11 12.00
CA ILE A 95 9.38 20.20 12.67
C ILE A 95 9.98 19.69 13.99
N ASP A 96 11.25 19.31 13.99
CA ASP A 96 11.95 18.84 15.20
C ASP A 96 11.97 19.93 16.29
N ARG A 97 12.20 21.21 15.92
CA ARG A 97 12.12 22.34 16.84
C ARG A 97 10.72 22.53 17.42
N LEU A 98 9.69 22.49 16.58
CA LEU A 98 8.29 22.61 17.03
C LEU A 98 7.89 21.47 17.98
N ALA A 99 8.36 20.25 17.71
CA ALA A 99 8.13 19.11 18.59
C ALA A 99 8.77 19.33 19.97
N LEU A 100 10.01 19.84 20.02
CA LEU A 100 10.68 20.19 21.28
C LEU A 100 9.96 21.31 22.04
N GLU A 101 9.50 22.36 21.34
CA GLU A 101 8.73 23.43 21.98
C GLU A 101 7.42 22.92 22.58
N ALA A 102 6.71 22.02 21.89
CA ALA A 102 5.49 21.40 22.43
C ALA A 102 5.78 20.50 23.64
N ILE A 103 6.92 19.79 23.66
CA ILE A 103 7.35 19.01 24.83
C ILE A 103 7.57 19.91 26.05
N ILE A 104 8.28 21.03 25.86
CA ILE A 104 8.63 21.94 26.94
C ILE A 104 7.41 22.71 27.45
N LYS A 105 6.60 23.27 26.54
CA LYS A 105 5.45 24.13 26.90
C LYS A 105 4.27 23.32 27.45
N ASP A 106 3.94 22.19 26.83
CA ASP A 106 2.75 21.42 27.17
C ASP A 106 3.05 20.22 28.09
N GLY A 107 4.31 20.03 28.51
CA GLY A 107 4.73 18.91 29.35
C GLY A 107 4.54 17.54 28.70
N ARG A 108 4.63 17.46 27.36
CA ARG A 108 4.40 16.22 26.59
C ARG A 108 5.58 15.27 26.71
N SER A 109 5.32 13.96 26.68
CA SER A 109 6.40 12.96 26.63
C SER A 109 6.95 12.82 25.21
N PHE A 110 8.26 12.58 25.06
CA PHE A 110 8.87 12.19 23.79
C PHE A 110 8.18 10.99 23.13
N ASN A 111 7.59 10.08 23.93
CA ASN A 111 6.90 8.90 23.41
C ASN A 111 5.58 9.24 22.68
N ASP A 112 4.99 10.42 22.92
CA ASP A 112 3.77 10.83 22.21
C ASP A 112 3.99 10.99 20.70
N PHE A 113 5.20 11.36 20.29
CA PHE A 113 5.59 11.48 18.88
C PHE A 113 5.85 10.13 18.20
N ASN A 114 6.01 9.06 18.99
CA ASN A 114 6.17 7.72 18.45
C ASN A 114 4.82 6.99 18.23
N LYS A 115 3.72 7.53 18.78
CA LYS A 115 2.38 6.95 18.67
C LYS A 115 1.91 6.95 17.21
N SER A 116 1.33 5.81 16.79
CA SER A 116 0.85 5.61 15.42
C SER A 116 -0.19 6.65 14.99
N GLY A 117 -1.02 7.14 15.92
CA GLY A 117 -2.01 8.19 15.66
C GLY A 117 -1.35 9.51 15.27
N LEU A 118 -0.40 9.99 16.08
CA LEU A 118 0.29 11.26 15.79
C LEU A 118 1.19 11.15 14.56
N LYS A 119 1.87 10.01 14.36
CA LYS A 119 2.63 9.76 13.12
C LYS A 119 1.77 9.85 11.88
N ARG A 120 0.57 9.24 11.90
CA ARG A 120 -0.38 9.33 10.78
C ARG A 120 -0.86 10.76 10.57
N PHE A 121 -1.15 11.48 11.66
CA PHE A 121 -1.55 12.88 11.59
C PHE A 121 -0.45 13.74 10.93
N ILE A 122 0.79 13.62 11.39
CA ILE A 122 1.93 14.36 10.82
C ILE A 122 2.17 13.93 9.36
N GLN A 123 2.06 12.64 9.05
CA GLN A 123 2.22 12.13 7.68
C GLN A 123 1.13 12.62 6.72
N ASN A 124 -0.09 12.85 7.22
CA ASN A 124 -1.19 13.40 6.43
C ASN A 124 -0.99 14.89 6.14
N ILE A 125 -0.45 15.65 7.10
CA ILE A 125 -0.14 17.08 6.92
C ILE A 125 1.12 17.26 6.06
N PHE A 126 2.12 16.42 6.28
CA PHE A 126 3.43 16.46 5.61
C PHE A 126 3.76 15.10 5.01
N PRO A 127 3.28 14.79 3.80
CA PRO A 127 3.60 13.52 3.15
C PRO A 127 5.11 13.40 2.93
N GLY A 128 5.71 12.36 3.52
CA GLY A 128 7.14 12.04 3.38
C GLY A 128 8.05 12.37 4.57
N THR A 129 7.47 12.64 5.74
CA THR A 129 8.19 12.89 7.00
C THR A 129 8.71 11.63 7.71
N PHE A 130 8.13 10.45 7.43
CA PHE A 130 8.47 9.17 8.09
C PHE A 130 8.45 7.99 7.12
#